data_AF-A0A5K7WVV3-F1
#
_entry.id   AF-A0A5K7WVV3-F1
#
_cell.length_a   1.000
_cell.length_b   1.000
_cell.length_c   1.000
_cell.angle_alpha   90.00
_cell.angle_beta   90.00
_cell.angle_gamma   90.00
#
_symmetry.space_group_name_H-M   'P 1'
#
loop_
_entity.id
_entity.type
_entity.pdbx_description
1 polymer ?
#
loop_
_entity_poly.entity_id
_entity_poly.type
_entity_poly.pdbx_seq_one_letter_code
_entity_poly.pdbx_strand_id
1 'polypeptide(L)'
;MKRRRANAELNFWGQTVLCHKPPIVIAWWSAALPGLGHMLLDLHLKGFILFLFEIIINYHANLNSAMVDTFIGEFDKAKIDLNAQWALIYIPFYFFSIWDSYHSAISINEQNALMQKSPLHVPMLTIHTFGMNYLEKKLPWVGAAWSALLPGAGQFYLRRIIPALSLFIWSVMIYVNCHELDSLQLLIDGHAIDSMKVLKPEWLLFLPSVIFGSAYDAYSKAIEINQLFEKEQRAYLEKEWPSDSNFLFQREDPHEWQQ
;
A
#
# COMPACT_ATOMS: atom_id res chain seq x y z
N MET A 1 -12.14 31.92 -11.05
CA MET A 1 -11.06 30.91 -11.11
C MET A 1 -11.55 29.61 -10.47
N LYS A 2 -12.36 28.81 -11.18
CA LYS A 2 -12.92 27.53 -10.69
C LYS A 2 -12.00 26.37 -11.11
N ARG A 3 -11.04 26.01 -10.27
CA ARG A 3 -10.38 24.70 -10.31
C ARG A 3 -9.97 24.32 -8.89
N ARG A 4 -10.91 23.74 -8.13
CA ARG A 4 -10.56 22.76 -7.09
C ARG A 4 -11.04 21.42 -7.65
N ARG A 5 -10.11 20.69 -8.25
CA ARG A 5 -10.34 19.43 -8.97
C ARG A 5 -10.24 18.24 -8.01
N ALA A 6 -11.11 17.25 -8.28
CA ALA A 6 -11.06 15.82 -7.97
C ALA A 6 -10.70 15.36 -6.54
N ASN A 7 -11.68 14.82 -5.82
CA ASN A 7 -11.48 14.09 -4.55
C ASN A 7 -10.88 12.68 -4.77
N ALA A 8 -10.94 12.18 -6.01
CA ALA A 8 -10.30 10.95 -6.45
C ALA A 8 -10.09 11.01 -7.97
N GLU A 9 -9.07 10.29 -8.46
CA GLU A 9 -8.82 10.13 -9.89
C GLU A 9 -8.68 8.64 -10.25
N LEU A 10 -9.32 8.26 -11.35
CA LEU A 10 -9.14 6.97 -12.01
C LEU A 10 -8.30 7.18 -13.25
N ASN A 11 -7.05 6.77 -13.18
CA ASN A 11 -6.14 6.79 -14.31
C ASN A 11 -5.77 5.36 -14.71
N PHE A 12 -5.12 5.21 -15.86
CA PHE A 12 -4.62 3.93 -16.34
C PHE A 12 -3.78 3.17 -15.28
N TRP A 13 -2.96 3.90 -14.52
CA TRP A 13 -2.03 3.33 -13.54
C TRP A 13 -2.69 2.83 -12.25
N GLY A 14 -3.92 3.25 -11.97
CA GLY A 14 -4.62 2.90 -10.75
C GLY A 14 -5.63 3.95 -10.31
N GLN A 15 -6.13 3.75 -9.10
CA GLN A 15 -7.13 4.61 -8.46
C GLN A 15 -6.46 5.33 -7.30
N THR A 16 -6.47 6.66 -7.32
CA THR A 16 -5.96 7.48 -6.23
C THR A 16 -7.13 8.17 -5.54
N VAL A 17 -7.26 7.94 -4.23
CA VAL A 17 -8.37 8.46 -3.43
C VAL A 17 -7.79 9.27 -2.27
N LEU A 18 -8.29 10.49 -2.10
CA LEU A 18 -8.00 11.26 -0.90
C LEU A 18 -8.89 10.74 0.23
N CYS A 19 -8.30 9.94 1.11
CA CYS A 19 -8.93 9.46 2.33
C CYS A 19 -8.14 9.89 3.56
N HIS A 20 -8.82 9.95 4.70
CA HIS A 20 -8.18 10.26 5.97
C HIS A 20 -7.31 9.08 6.40
N LYS A 21 -6.04 9.34 6.70
CA LYS A 21 -5.08 8.32 7.14
C LYS A 21 -4.45 8.75 8.46
N PRO A 22 -4.53 7.95 9.54
CA PRO A 22 -3.95 8.31 10.82
C PRO A 22 -2.42 8.49 10.68
N PRO A 23 -1.86 9.69 10.93
CA PRO A 23 -0.46 9.98 10.67
C PRO A 23 0.51 9.05 11.41
N ILE A 24 0.13 8.61 12.61
CA ILE A 24 0.96 7.68 13.41
C ILE A 24 1.11 6.30 12.76
N VAL A 25 0.06 5.80 12.11
CA VAL A 25 0.11 4.51 11.41
C VAL A 25 0.99 4.61 10.16
N ILE A 26 0.91 5.74 9.46
CA ILE A 26 1.79 6.02 8.32
C ILE A 26 3.25 6.08 8.75
N ALA A 27 3.54 6.80 9.83
CA ALA A 27 4.88 6.89 10.41
C ALA A 27 5.42 5.52 10.85
N TRP A 28 4.56 4.70 11.46
CA TRP A 28 4.93 3.35 11.87
C TRP A 28 5.32 2.46 10.69
N TRP A 29 4.60 2.51 9.58
CA TRP A 29 4.97 1.76 8.38
C TRP A 29 6.28 2.26 7.75
N SER A 30 6.54 3.57 7.79
CA SER A 30 7.87 4.11 7.41
C SER A 30 8.99 3.72 8.36
N ALA A 31 8.69 3.44 9.63
CA ALA A 31 9.66 2.91 10.59
C ALA A 31 9.92 1.42 10.36
N ALA A 32 8.89 0.64 10.03
CA ALA A 32 9.04 -0.77 9.72
C ALA A 32 9.86 -1.01 8.44
N LEU A 33 9.68 -0.14 7.44
CA LEU A 33 10.47 -0.13 6.22
C LEU A 33 10.35 1.24 5.53
N PRO A 34 11.42 2.06 5.51
CA PRO A 34 11.39 3.36 4.86
C PRO A 34 10.85 3.29 3.42
N GLY A 35 9.85 4.12 3.15
CA GLY A 35 9.12 4.16 1.89
C GLY A 35 7.72 3.57 1.92
N LEU A 36 7.41 2.61 2.81
CA LEU A 36 6.06 2.02 2.90
C LEU A 36 5.00 3.05 3.30
N GLY A 37 5.29 3.94 4.26
CA GLY A 37 4.34 4.99 4.65
C GLY A 37 4.01 5.93 3.49
N HIS A 38 4.99 6.27 2.65
CA HIS A 38 4.74 7.07 1.44
C HIS A 38 3.91 6.32 0.42
N MET A 39 4.12 5.01 0.24
CA MET A 39 3.29 4.19 -0.65
C MET A 39 1.83 4.13 -0.18
N LEU A 40 1.59 4.03 1.14
CA LEU A 40 0.25 4.08 1.73
C LEU A 40 -0.44 5.42 1.48
N LEU A 41 0.33 6.51 1.39
CA LEU A 41 -0.17 7.84 1.02
C LEU A 41 -0.37 8.03 -0.50
N ASP A 42 -0.19 6.99 -1.31
CA ASP A 42 -0.16 7.06 -2.78
C ASP A 42 0.96 7.95 -3.35
N LEU A 43 1.99 8.26 -2.54
CA LEU A 43 3.22 8.93 -2.95
C LEU A 43 4.22 7.90 -3.50
N HIS A 44 3.80 7.14 -4.52
CA HIS A 44 4.48 5.93 -4.99
C HIS A 44 5.95 6.15 -5.39
N LEU A 45 6.25 7.21 -6.13
CA LEU A 45 7.61 7.49 -6.56
C LEU A 45 8.55 7.74 -5.37
N LYS A 46 8.07 8.53 -4.39
CA LYS A 46 8.83 8.83 -3.17
C LYS A 46 9.03 7.57 -2.34
N GLY A 47 7.98 6.77 -2.19
CA GLY A 47 8.05 5.48 -1.50
C GLY A 47 9.05 4.53 -2.15
N PHE A 48 9.01 4.39 -3.47
CA PHE A 48 9.94 3.53 -4.21
C PHE A 48 11.40 3.95 -4.03
N ILE A 49 11.68 5.25 -4.12
CA ILE A 49 13.04 5.79 -3.93
C ILE A 49 13.54 5.50 -2.51
N LEU A 50 12.72 5.76 -1.49
CA LEU A 50 13.11 5.50 -0.10
C LEU A 50 13.32 4.01 0.17
N PHE A 51 12.48 3.14 -0.38
CA PHE A 51 12.65 1.69 -0.28
C PHE A 51 13.96 1.22 -0.93
N LEU A 52 14.30 1.77 -2.10
CA LEU A 52 15.58 1.51 -2.78
C LEU A 52 16.76 1.89 -1.88
N PHE A 53 16.73 3.09 -1.30
CA PHE A 53 17.80 3.57 -0.43
C PHE A 53 17.89 2.79 0.88
N GLU A 54 16.76 2.35 1.44
CA GLU A 54 16.74 1.47 2.61
C GLU A 54 17.57 0.22 2.35
N ILE A 55 17.32 -0.46 1.23
CA ILE A 55 18.06 -1.67 0.87
C ILE A 55 19.55 -1.37 0.64
N ILE A 56 19.87 -0.32 -0.12
CA ILE A 56 21.27 0.02 -0.43
C ILE A 56 22.04 0.32 0.85
N ILE A 57 21.50 1.20 1.72
CA ILE A 57 22.17 1.63 2.94
C ILE A 57 22.28 0.46 3.91
N ASN A 58 21.20 -0.30 4.13
CA ASN A 58 21.19 -1.44 5.04
C ASN A 58 22.18 -2.53 4.60
N TYR A 59 22.20 -2.86 3.29
CA TYR A 59 23.13 -3.82 2.71
C TYR A 59 24.59 -3.38 2.89
N HIS A 60 24.93 -2.13 2.56
CA HIS A 60 26.31 -1.64 2.74
C HIS A 60 26.70 -1.41 4.21
N ALA A 61 25.73 -1.19 5.08
CA ALA A 61 25.94 -1.09 6.53
C ALA A 61 26.12 -2.46 7.20
N ASN A 62 25.73 -3.56 6.54
CA ASN A 62 25.48 -4.86 7.19
C ASN A 62 24.53 -4.74 8.38
N LEU A 63 23.54 -3.84 8.29
CA LEU A 63 22.73 -3.44 9.44
C LEU A 63 21.85 -4.60 9.94
N ASN A 64 21.20 -5.32 9.02
CA ASN A 64 20.38 -6.49 9.36
C ASN A 64 21.21 -7.63 10.00
N SER A 65 22.39 -7.95 9.47
CA SER A 65 23.24 -9.00 10.05
C SER A 65 23.78 -8.60 11.43
N ALA A 66 24.25 -7.36 11.58
CA ALA A 66 24.67 -6.84 12.87
C ALA A 66 23.52 -6.84 13.89
N MET A 67 22.28 -6.59 13.46
CA MET A 67 21.09 -6.69 14.31
C MET A 67 20.84 -8.13 14.77
N VAL A 68 20.95 -9.12 13.89
CA VAL A 68 20.84 -10.55 14.29
C VAL A 68 21.91 -10.91 15.32
N ASP A 69 23.17 -10.60 15.03
CA ASP A 69 24.29 -10.87 15.94
C ASP A 69 24.07 -10.22 17.31
N THR A 70 23.56 -8.98 17.33
CA THR A 70 23.19 -8.26 18.57
C THR A 70 22.09 -8.99 19.34
N PHE A 71 21.05 -9.50 18.67
CA PHE A 71 19.94 -10.19 19.34
C PHE A 71 20.30 -11.57 19.89
N ILE A 72 21.29 -12.25 19.32
CA ILE A 72 21.79 -13.53 19.84
C ILE A 72 22.91 -13.36 20.89
N GLY A 73 23.32 -12.11 21.17
CA GLY A 73 24.33 -11.78 22.18
C GLY A 73 25.77 -11.71 21.69
N GLU A 74 26.00 -11.82 20.37
CA GLU A 74 27.31 -11.78 19.71
C GLU A 74 27.74 -10.33 19.43
N PHE A 75 27.82 -9.49 20.47
CA PHE A 75 28.07 -8.06 20.34
C PHE A 75 29.42 -7.71 19.69
N ASP A 76 30.47 -8.51 19.97
CA ASP A 76 31.80 -8.31 19.40
C ASP A 76 31.79 -8.51 17.89
N LYS A 77 31.06 -9.54 17.43
CA LYS A 77 30.88 -9.82 16.00
C LYS A 77 30.06 -8.72 15.32
N ALA A 78 28.93 -8.32 15.92
CA ALA A 78 28.11 -7.23 15.41
C ALA A 78 28.91 -5.93 15.22
N LYS A 79 29.83 -5.62 16.14
CA LYS A 79 30.69 -4.44 16.07
C LYS A 79 31.73 -4.51 14.94
N ILE A 80 32.24 -5.70 14.64
CA ILE A 80 33.21 -5.92 13.57
C ILE A 80 32.52 -5.86 12.20
N ASP A 81 31.35 -6.47 12.08
CA ASP A 81 30.65 -6.63 10.81
C ASP A 81 29.88 -5.37 10.39
N LEU A 82 29.43 -4.55 11.35
CA LEU A 82 28.72 -3.30 11.08
C LEU A 82 29.65 -2.25 10.46
N ASN A 83 29.31 -1.78 9.25
CA ASN A 83 30.00 -0.66 8.65
C ASN A 83 29.49 0.68 9.23
N ALA A 84 30.30 1.26 10.14
CA ALA A 84 29.95 2.48 10.85
C ALA A 84 29.65 3.68 9.93
N GLN A 85 30.32 3.81 8.77
CA GLN A 85 30.10 4.93 7.86
C GLN A 85 28.69 4.89 7.26
N TRP A 86 28.26 3.73 6.78
CA TRP A 86 26.92 3.54 6.23
C TRP A 86 25.84 3.57 7.33
N ALA A 87 26.13 3.02 8.51
CA ALA A 87 25.23 3.11 9.66
C ALA A 87 24.98 4.56 10.10
N LEU A 88 26.01 5.42 10.08
CA LEU A 88 25.85 6.85 10.39
C LEU A 88 25.02 7.59 9.33
N ILE A 89 25.04 7.16 8.06
CA ILE A 89 24.16 7.66 7.00
C ILE A 89 22.72 7.19 7.22
N TYR A 90 22.55 5.94 7.67
CA TYR A 90 21.23 5.35 7.94
C TYR A 90 20.42 6.12 8.97
N ILE A 91 21.05 6.57 10.07
CA ILE A 91 20.36 7.26 11.17
C ILE A 91 19.51 8.45 10.69
N PRO A 92 20.06 9.51 10.06
CA PRO A 92 19.26 10.62 9.58
C PRO A 92 18.30 10.24 8.47
N PHE A 93 18.67 9.30 7.59
CA PHE A 93 17.80 8.78 6.53
C PHE A 93 16.53 8.12 7.09
N TYR A 94 16.69 7.30 8.13
CA TYR A 94 15.62 6.58 8.81
C TYR A 94 14.65 7.55 9.48
N PHE A 95 15.16 8.48 10.31
CA PHE A 95 14.32 9.49 10.98
C PHE A 95 13.64 10.43 9.99
N PHE A 96 14.34 10.84 8.92
CA PHE A 96 13.75 11.66 7.87
C PHE A 96 12.58 10.97 7.20
N SER A 97 12.72 9.69 6.85
CA SER A 97 11.67 8.90 6.20
C SER A 97 10.40 8.81 7.06
N ILE A 98 10.56 8.58 8.37
CA ILE A 98 9.46 8.56 9.33
C ILE A 98 8.79 9.94 9.42
N TRP A 99 9.57 10.97 9.72
CA TRP A 99 9.11 12.34 9.92
C TRP A 99 8.37 12.88 8.68
N ASP A 100 8.95 12.70 7.51
CA ASP A 100 8.40 13.19 6.26
C ASP A 100 7.07 12.49 5.91
N SER A 101 6.98 11.17 6.12
CA SER A 101 5.72 10.45 5.90
C SER A 101 4.62 10.89 6.86
N TYR A 102 4.95 11.17 8.12
CA TYR A 102 4.04 11.69 9.13
C TYR A 102 3.49 13.07 8.73
N HIS A 103 4.38 14.00 8.35
CA HIS A 103 3.98 15.34 7.90
C HIS A 103 3.16 15.31 6.61
N SER A 104 3.53 14.43 5.67
CA SER A 104 2.78 14.23 4.43
C SER A 104 1.35 13.75 4.73
N ALA A 105 1.18 12.83 5.70
CA ALA A 105 -0.13 12.36 6.12
C ALA A 105 -1.00 13.48 6.70
N ILE A 106 -0.43 14.36 7.54
CA ILE A 106 -1.14 15.53 8.08
C ILE A 106 -1.60 16.44 6.93
N SER A 107 -0.70 16.81 6.02
CA SER A 107 -1.03 17.71 4.92
C SER A 107 -2.11 17.14 3.99
N ILE A 108 -2.04 15.84 3.68
CA ILE A 108 -3.06 15.15 2.87
C ILE A 108 -4.41 15.11 3.61
N ASN A 109 -4.41 14.89 4.92
CA ASN A 109 -5.64 14.89 5.72
C ASN A 109 -6.32 16.27 5.74
N GLU A 110 -5.56 17.35 5.86
CA GLU A 110 -6.08 18.71 5.76
C GLU A 110 -6.71 18.97 4.40
N GLN A 111 -6.04 18.56 3.32
CA GLN A 111 -6.59 18.66 1.97
C GLN A 111 -7.88 17.84 1.81
N ASN A 112 -7.91 16.61 2.31
CA ASN A 112 -9.11 15.77 2.30
C ASN A 112 -10.28 16.46 3.05
N ALA A 113 -10.03 17.06 4.22
CA ALA A 113 -11.06 17.77 4.97
C ALA A 113 -11.65 18.98 4.21
N LEU A 114 -10.82 19.70 3.45
CA LEU A 114 -11.29 20.80 2.60
C LEU A 114 -12.11 20.30 1.40
N MET A 115 -11.76 19.14 0.87
CA MET A 115 -12.32 18.56 -0.34
C MET A 115 -13.64 17.81 -0.11
N GLN A 116 -13.91 17.35 1.11
CA GLN A 116 -15.20 16.75 1.49
C GLN A 116 -16.42 17.65 1.22
N LYS A 117 -16.24 18.97 1.20
CA LYS A 117 -17.31 19.94 0.92
C LYS A 117 -17.61 20.09 -0.58
N SER A 118 -16.76 19.54 -1.44
CA SER A 118 -16.90 19.66 -2.90
C SER A 118 -17.68 18.46 -3.45
N PRO A 119 -18.57 18.67 -4.43
CA PRO A 119 -19.30 17.58 -5.08
C PRO A 119 -18.34 16.56 -5.70
N LEU A 120 -18.61 15.27 -5.48
CA LEU A 120 -17.81 14.18 -6.02
C LEU A 120 -17.94 14.12 -7.54
N HIS A 121 -16.81 14.14 -8.25
CA HIS A 121 -16.75 14.05 -9.71
C HIS A 121 -15.76 12.95 -10.07
N VAL A 122 -16.23 11.70 -10.08
CA VAL A 122 -15.41 10.52 -10.37
C VAL A 122 -16.19 9.63 -11.33
N PRO A 123 -15.64 9.26 -12.50
CA PRO A 123 -16.33 8.35 -13.43
C PRO A 123 -16.36 6.92 -12.87
N MET A 124 -17.41 6.14 -13.17
CA MET A 124 -17.47 4.73 -12.75
C MET A 124 -16.45 3.86 -13.52
N LEU A 125 -16.20 4.18 -14.79
CA LEU A 125 -15.35 3.42 -15.72
C LEU A 125 -14.54 4.40 -16.59
N THR A 126 -13.24 4.17 -16.70
CA THR A 126 -12.35 4.82 -17.66
C THR A 126 -11.71 3.78 -18.58
N ILE A 127 -11.85 3.99 -19.88
CA ILE A 127 -11.29 3.13 -20.92
C ILE A 127 -10.08 3.84 -21.52
N HIS A 128 -8.92 3.20 -21.46
CA HIS A 128 -7.67 3.66 -22.06
C HIS A 128 -7.17 2.63 -23.06
N THR A 129 -6.25 3.05 -23.95
CA THR A 129 -5.66 2.18 -24.99
C THR A 129 -5.07 0.89 -24.45
N PHE A 130 -4.45 0.95 -23.27
CA PHE A 130 -3.74 -0.18 -22.66
C PHE A 130 -4.55 -0.91 -21.59
N GLY A 131 -5.79 -0.50 -21.29
CA GLY A 131 -6.60 -1.16 -20.28
C GLY A 131 -7.80 -0.35 -19.80
N MET A 132 -8.61 -0.98 -18.95
CA MET A 132 -9.80 -0.39 -18.34
C MET A 132 -9.64 -0.33 -16.83
N ASN A 133 -10.05 0.80 -16.24
CA ASN A 133 -10.10 0.97 -14.80
C ASN A 133 -11.53 1.34 -14.40
N TYR A 134 -12.07 0.67 -13.39
CA TYR A 134 -13.44 0.89 -12.96
C TYR A 134 -13.57 0.71 -11.45
N LEU A 135 -14.55 1.40 -10.87
CA LEU A 135 -14.90 1.26 -9.47
C LEU A 135 -15.72 -0.02 -9.28
N GLU A 136 -15.27 -0.85 -8.35
CA GLU A 136 -15.90 -2.12 -8.01
C GLU A 136 -15.74 -2.34 -6.51
N LYS A 137 -16.73 -2.95 -5.87
CA LYS A 137 -16.55 -3.42 -4.49
C LYS A 137 -15.54 -4.56 -4.45
N LYS A 138 -14.55 -4.44 -3.57
CA LYS A 138 -13.49 -5.42 -3.35
C LYS A 138 -13.61 -5.99 -1.94
N LEU A 139 -13.36 -7.28 -1.80
CA LEU A 139 -13.19 -7.92 -0.49
C LEU A 139 -11.81 -7.56 0.09
N PRO A 140 -11.71 -6.83 1.21
CA PRO A 140 -10.41 -6.36 1.72
C PRO A 140 -9.48 -7.49 2.16
N TRP A 141 -10.03 -8.52 2.80
CA TRP A 141 -9.24 -9.65 3.27
C TRP A 141 -8.64 -10.47 2.12
N VAL A 142 -9.30 -10.54 0.95
CA VAL A 142 -8.78 -11.23 -0.24
C VAL A 142 -7.54 -10.51 -0.75
N GLY A 143 -7.57 -9.18 -0.82
CA GLY A 143 -6.39 -8.38 -1.17
C GLY A 143 -5.24 -8.60 -0.20
N ALA A 144 -5.54 -8.59 1.11
CA ALA A 144 -4.55 -8.83 2.15
C ALA A 144 -3.92 -10.23 2.04
N ALA A 145 -4.74 -11.27 1.85
CA ALA A 145 -4.28 -12.66 1.75
C ALA A 145 -3.36 -12.86 0.54
N TRP A 146 -3.73 -12.31 -0.63
CA TRP A 146 -2.87 -12.40 -1.81
C TRP A 146 -1.55 -11.66 -1.64
N SER A 147 -1.55 -10.47 -1.02
CA SER A 147 -0.30 -9.76 -0.72
C SER A 147 0.55 -10.45 0.35
N ALA A 148 -0.08 -11.15 1.31
CA ALA A 148 0.66 -11.91 2.30
C ALA A 148 1.38 -13.12 1.69
N LEU A 149 0.77 -13.79 0.70
CA LEU A 149 1.37 -14.91 -0.02
C LEU A 149 2.42 -14.44 -1.04
N LEU A 150 2.13 -13.36 -1.76
CA LEU A 150 3.00 -12.79 -2.76
C LEU A 150 2.89 -11.26 -2.71
N PRO A 151 3.82 -10.56 -2.03
CA PRO A 151 3.73 -9.11 -1.88
C PRO A 151 3.68 -8.43 -3.26
N GLY A 152 2.66 -7.60 -3.46
CA GLY A 152 2.31 -6.99 -4.75
C GLY A 152 1.05 -7.57 -5.41
N ALA A 153 0.66 -8.82 -5.10
CA ALA A 153 -0.49 -9.46 -5.73
C ALA A 153 -1.84 -8.83 -5.32
N GLY A 154 -2.00 -8.43 -4.05
CA GLY A 154 -3.18 -7.70 -3.61
C GLY A 154 -3.30 -6.31 -4.24
N GLN A 155 -2.18 -5.61 -4.43
CA GLN A 155 -2.15 -4.34 -5.17
C GLN A 155 -2.58 -4.52 -6.62
N PHE A 156 -2.16 -5.63 -7.25
CA PHE A 156 -2.57 -5.99 -8.59
C PHE A 156 -4.07 -6.32 -8.66
N TYR A 157 -4.62 -7.05 -7.70
CA TYR A 157 -6.06 -7.30 -7.54
C TYR A 157 -6.88 -6.00 -7.43
N LEU A 158 -6.31 -4.98 -6.77
CA LEU A 158 -6.88 -3.62 -6.68
C LEU A 158 -6.59 -2.74 -7.91
N ARG A 159 -6.02 -3.29 -8.98
CA ARG A 159 -5.66 -2.59 -10.23
C ARG A 159 -4.68 -1.43 -10.02
N ARG A 160 -3.85 -1.47 -8.97
CA ARG A 160 -2.78 -0.49 -8.72
C ARG A 160 -1.46 -1.03 -9.26
N ILE A 161 -1.20 -0.74 -10.54
CA ILE A 161 -0.09 -1.35 -11.30
C ILE A 161 1.27 -0.91 -10.76
N ILE A 162 1.45 0.40 -10.51
CA ILE A 162 2.75 0.94 -10.05
C ILE A 162 3.20 0.32 -8.71
N PRO A 163 2.42 0.36 -7.62
CA PRO A 163 2.83 -0.26 -6.37
C PRO A 163 2.92 -1.78 -6.45
N ALA A 164 2.08 -2.44 -7.28
CA ALA A 164 2.18 -3.88 -7.50
C ALA A 164 3.53 -4.27 -8.11
N LEU A 165 3.94 -3.62 -9.21
CA LEU A 165 5.23 -3.87 -9.86
C LEU A 165 6.40 -3.58 -8.93
N SER A 166 6.34 -2.46 -8.20
CA SER A 166 7.37 -2.11 -7.22
C SER A 166 7.53 -3.21 -6.17
N LEU A 167 6.44 -3.69 -5.57
CA LEU A 167 6.49 -4.72 -4.54
C LEU A 167 6.91 -6.08 -5.10
N PHE A 168 6.49 -6.44 -6.31
CA PHE A 168 6.93 -7.68 -6.95
C PHE A 168 8.44 -7.68 -7.20
N ILE A 169 9.00 -6.60 -7.75
CA ILE A 169 10.44 -6.49 -8.01
C ILE A 169 11.21 -6.67 -6.70
N TRP A 170 10.81 -5.96 -5.64
CA TRP A 170 11.48 -6.05 -4.35
C TRP A 170 11.32 -7.42 -3.69
N SER A 171 10.14 -8.02 -3.77
CA SER A 171 9.89 -9.33 -3.20
C SER A 171 10.72 -10.41 -3.87
N VAL A 172 10.74 -10.44 -5.21
CA VAL A 172 11.59 -11.39 -5.96
C VAL A 172 13.05 -11.20 -5.58
N MET A 173 13.51 -9.95 -5.51
CA MET A 173 14.90 -9.66 -5.14
C MET A 173 15.22 -10.14 -3.72
N ILE A 174 14.32 -9.94 -2.74
CA ILE A 174 14.52 -10.41 -1.36
C ILE A 174 14.48 -11.93 -1.29
N TYR A 175 13.46 -12.59 -1.87
CA TYR A 175 13.32 -14.06 -1.84
C TYR A 175 14.50 -14.79 -2.47
N VAL A 176 15.01 -14.29 -3.60
CA VAL A 176 16.18 -14.88 -4.27
C VAL A 176 17.44 -14.73 -3.41
N ASN A 177 17.62 -13.59 -2.75
CA ASN A 177 18.85 -13.36 -1.98
C ASN A 177 18.81 -14.00 -0.57
N CYS A 178 17.65 -14.13 0.06
CA CYS A 178 17.53 -14.70 1.41
C CYS A 178 17.62 -16.24 1.46
N HIS A 179 17.44 -16.93 0.33
CA HIS A 179 17.42 -18.41 0.22
C HIS A 179 16.38 -19.07 1.15
N GLU A 180 15.26 -18.38 1.41
CA GLU A 180 14.19 -18.91 2.26
C GLU A 180 13.58 -20.19 1.69
N LEU A 181 13.33 -20.23 0.38
CA LEU A 181 12.71 -21.39 -0.26
C LEU A 181 13.59 -22.65 -0.16
N ASP A 182 14.90 -22.50 -0.31
CA ASP A 182 15.86 -23.59 -0.14
C ASP A 182 15.89 -24.06 1.32
N SER A 183 15.86 -23.12 2.26
CA SER A 183 15.74 -23.42 3.69
C SER A 183 14.44 -24.16 4.02
N LEU A 184 13.31 -23.74 3.44
CA LEU A 184 12.01 -24.39 3.64
C LEU A 184 12.01 -25.81 3.09
N GLN A 185 12.62 -26.04 1.93
CA GLN A 185 12.75 -27.38 1.37
C GLN A 185 13.58 -28.29 2.29
N LEU A 186 14.76 -27.83 2.74
CA LEU A 186 15.60 -28.57 3.68
C LEU A 186 14.88 -28.87 5.00
N LEU A 187 14.07 -27.93 5.47
CA LEU A 187 13.26 -28.11 6.68
C LEU A 187 12.18 -29.19 6.49
N ILE A 188 11.49 -29.20 5.35
CA ILE A 188 10.50 -30.24 4.99
C ILE A 188 11.18 -31.61 4.89
N ASP A 189 12.40 -31.67 4.35
CA ASP A 189 13.20 -32.89 4.24
C ASP A 189 13.80 -33.35 5.60
N GLY A 190 13.54 -32.62 6.70
CA GLY A 190 13.99 -32.96 8.05
C GLY A 190 15.39 -32.48 8.43
N HIS A 191 16.09 -31.74 7.55
CA HIS A 191 17.45 -31.24 7.76
C HIS A 191 17.45 -29.86 8.44
N ALA A 192 16.97 -29.79 9.68
CA ALA A 192 16.75 -28.52 10.40
C ALA A 192 18.04 -27.71 10.66
N ILE A 193 19.18 -28.37 10.87
CA ILE A 193 20.45 -27.65 11.10
C ILE A 193 20.94 -27.02 9.80
N ASP A 194 20.80 -27.72 8.68
CA ASP A 194 21.29 -27.25 7.40
C ASP A 194 20.36 -26.20 6.79
N SER A 195 19.05 -26.27 7.06
CA SER A 195 18.11 -25.20 6.67
C SER A 195 18.51 -23.84 7.25
N MET A 196 18.91 -23.79 8.53
CA MET A 196 19.33 -22.54 9.17
C MET A 196 20.64 -21.98 8.58
N LYS A 197 21.55 -22.83 8.11
CA LYS A 197 22.84 -22.40 7.55
C LYS A 197 22.71 -21.77 6.17
N VAL A 198 21.66 -22.13 5.42
CA VAL A 198 21.43 -21.64 4.06
C VAL A 198 20.82 -20.24 4.06
N LEU A 199 20.09 -19.87 5.13
CA LEU A 199 19.44 -18.56 5.26
C LEU A 199 20.46 -17.42 5.35
N LYS A 200 20.20 -16.35 4.58
CA LYS A 200 20.96 -15.10 4.71
C LYS A 200 20.19 -14.07 5.53
N PRO A 201 20.62 -13.77 6.77
CA PRO A 201 19.90 -12.86 7.65
C PRO A 201 19.82 -11.43 7.11
N GLU A 202 20.82 -10.99 6.31
CA GLU A 202 20.81 -9.66 5.67
C GLU A 202 19.48 -9.39 4.94
N TRP A 203 19.01 -10.40 4.19
CA TRP A 203 17.86 -10.28 3.30
C TRP A 203 16.57 -10.77 3.95
N LEU A 204 16.66 -11.82 4.75
CA LEU A 204 15.54 -12.42 5.48
C LEU A 204 14.79 -11.40 6.34
N LEU A 205 15.51 -10.48 6.99
CA LEU A 205 14.92 -9.50 7.88
C LEU A 205 14.05 -8.43 7.21
N PHE A 206 14.09 -8.30 5.87
CA PHE A 206 13.14 -7.45 5.15
C PHE A 206 11.77 -8.11 4.96
N LEU A 207 11.67 -9.44 5.02
CA LEU A 207 10.43 -10.15 4.68
C LEU A 207 9.24 -9.77 5.56
N PRO A 208 9.35 -9.69 6.91
CA PRO A 208 8.20 -9.35 7.75
C PRO A 208 7.58 -8.00 7.36
N SER A 209 8.40 -6.96 7.18
CA SER A 209 7.90 -5.62 6.85
C SER A 209 7.30 -5.56 5.44
N VAL A 210 7.89 -6.27 4.47
CA VAL A 210 7.35 -6.35 3.09
C VAL A 210 6.04 -7.13 3.04
N ILE A 211 5.95 -8.29 3.70
CA ILE A 211 4.75 -9.14 3.73
C ILE A 211 3.62 -8.41 4.46
N PHE A 212 3.84 -8.00 5.71
CA PHE A 212 2.79 -7.35 6.49
C PHE A 212 2.43 -5.96 5.92
N GLY A 213 3.42 -5.22 5.42
CA GLY A 213 3.20 -3.90 4.83
C GLY A 213 2.39 -3.95 3.55
N SER A 214 2.72 -4.88 2.65
CA SER A 214 1.94 -5.08 1.43
C SER A 214 0.54 -5.60 1.70
N ALA A 215 0.36 -6.48 2.69
CA ALA A 215 -0.94 -6.99 3.10
C ALA A 215 -1.80 -5.87 3.70
N TYR A 216 -1.23 -5.03 4.55
CA TYR A 216 -1.92 -3.87 5.13
C TYR A 216 -2.27 -2.82 4.07
N ASP A 217 -1.37 -2.51 3.13
CA ASP A 217 -1.66 -1.59 2.03
C ASP A 217 -2.82 -2.12 1.17
N ALA A 218 -2.82 -3.40 0.80
CA ALA A 218 -3.91 -4.00 0.05
C ALA A 218 -5.23 -3.98 0.84
N TYR A 219 -5.19 -4.32 2.13
CA TYR A 219 -6.38 -4.29 2.99
C TYR A 219 -6.98 -2.89 3.12
N SER A 220 -6.17 -1.91 3.52
CA SER A 220 -6.61 -0.54 3.76
C SER A 220 -7.11 0.11 2.47
N LYS A 221 -6.42 -0.11 1.36
CA LYS A 221 -6.81 0.43 0.06
C LYS A 221 -8.11 -0.16 -0.48
N ALA A 222 -8.37 -1.45 -0.26
CA ALA A 222 -9.65 -2.06 -0.63
C ALA A 222 -10.82 -1.39 0.11
N ILE A 223 -10.64 -1.04 1.39
CA ILE A 223 -11.64 -0.29 2.16
C ILE A 223 -11.85 1.11 1.56
N GLU A 224 -10.77 1.83 1.23
CA GLU A 224 -10.86 3.16 0.61
C GLU A 224 -11.61 3.13 -0.73
N ILE A 225 -11.32 2.14 -1.59
CA ILE A 225 -12.01 1.95 -2.87
C ILE A 225 -13.50 1.66 -2.66
N ASN A 226 -13.84 0.81 -1.69
CA ASN A 226 -15.23 0.51 -1.37
C ASN A 226 -16.00 1.76 -0.90
N GLN A 227 -15.38 2.58 -0.05
CA GLN A 227 -15.97 3.84 0.40
C GLN A 227 -16.16 4.82 -0.75
N LEU A 228 -15.21 4.87 -1.70
CA LEU A 228 -15.34 5.69 -2.89
C LEU A 228 -16.48 5.20 -3.78
N PHE A 229 -16.57 3.89 -4.02
CA PHE A 229 -17.65 3.27 -4.79
C PHE A 229 -19.03 3.63 -4.20
N GLU A 230 -19.20 3.53 -2.88
CA GLU A 230 -20.47 3.87 -2.23
C GLU A 230 -20.82 5.36 -2.34
N LYS A 231 -19.83 6.25 -2.25
CA LYS A 231 -20.04 7.69 -2.41
C LYS A 231 -20.41 8.06 -3.86
N GLU A 232 -19.73 7.45 -4.84
CA GLU A 232 -20.03 7.65 -6.26
C GLU A 232 -21.42 7.12 -6.61
N GLN A 233 -21.75 5.90 -6.17
CA GLN A 233 -23.06 5.30 -6.38
C GLN A 233 -24.18 6.15 -5.76
N ARG A 234 -23.99 6.68 -4.54
CA ARG A 234 -24.96 7.57 -3.89
C ARG A 234 -25.16 8.86 -4.68
N ALA A 235 -24.07 9.52 -5.08
CA ALA A 235 -24.13 10.76 -5.85
C ALA A 235 -24.80 10.56 -7.21
N TYR A 236 -24.57 9.41 -7.85
CA TYR A 236 -25.23 9.02 -9.09
C TYR A 236 -26.73 8.83 -8.89
N LEU A 237 -27.14 8.06 -7.87
CA LEU A 237 -28.55 7.83 -7.56
C LEU A 237 -29.31 9.11 -7.21
N GLU A 238 -28.71 10.00 -6.41
CA GLU A 238 -29.30 11.30 -6.06
C GLU A 238 -29.52 12.20 -7.28
N LYS A 239 -28.64 12.07 -8.30
CA LYS A 239 -28.69 12.87 -9.52
C LYS A 239 -29.71 12.33 -10.53
N GLU A 240 -29.71 11.02 -10.78
CA GLU A 240 -30.57 10.39 -11.80
C GLU A 240 -31.96 10.05 -11.27
N TRP A 241 -32.09 9.71 -9.98
CA TRP A 241 -33.35 9.46 -9.29
C TRP A 241 -33.50 10.41 -8.09
N PRO A 242 -33.68 11.73 -8.33
CA PRO A 242 -34.05 12.63 -7.26
C PRO A 242 -35.32 12.09 -6.60
N SER A 243 -35.35 12.08 -5.27
CA SER A 243 -36.53 11.72 -4.47
C SER A 243 -37.69 12.60 -4.89
N ASP A 244 -38.49 12.16 -5.85
CA ASP A 244 -39.72 12.82 -6.20
C ASP A 244 -40.67 12.56 -5.04
N SER A 245 -40.93 13.58 -4.22
CA SER A 245 -41.90 13.49 -3.13
C SER A 245 -43.31 13.12 -3.64
N ASN A 246 -43.53 13.19 -4.96
CA ASN A 246 -44.74 12.79 -5.67
C ASN A 246 -44.70 11.37 -6.25
N PHE A 247 -43.60 10.62 -6.16
CA PHE A 247 -43.53 9.24 -6.68
C PHE A 247 -44.53 8.31 -5.97
N LEU A 248 -44.84 8.56 -4.69
CA LEU A 248 -45.87 7.84 -3.94
C LEU A 248 -47.31 8.32 -4.23
N PHE A 249 -47.48 9.43 -4.96
CA PHE A 249 -48.78 10.06 -5.23
C PHE A 249 -49.18 10.05 -6.72
N GLN A 250 -48.40 9.40 -7.60
CA GLN A 250 -48.90 9.02 -8.92
C GLN A 250 -49.90 7.87 -8.75
N ARG A 251 -51.11 8.22 -8.32
CA ARG A 251 -52.28 7.37 -8.51
C ARG A 251 -52.52 7.35 -10.02
N GLU A 252 -52.27 6.21 -10.67
CA GLU A 252 -52.77 6.00 -12.02
C GLU A 252 -54.28 6.26 -11.98
N ASP A 253 -54.75 7.26 -12.75
CA ASP A 253 -56.17 7.49 -12.92
C ASP A 253 -56.78 6.24 -13.58
N PRO A 254 -57.85 5.62 -13.03
CA PRO A 254 -58.39 4.35 -13.53
C PRO A 254 -59.09 4.45 -14.90
N HIS A 255 -58.86 5.50 -15.70
CA HIS A 255 -59.65 5.79 -16.90
C HIS A 255 -58.91 5.66 -18.24
N GLU A 256 -57.66 5.19 -18.29
CA GLU A 256 -56.95 5.03 -19.57
C GLU A 256 -57.23 3.70 -20.33
N TRP A 257 -58.18 2.86 -19.87
CA TRP A 257 -58.56 1.62 -20.57
C TRP A 257 -59.87 1.71 -21.38
N GLN A 258 -60.17 2.87 -21.96
CA GLN A 258 -61.23 2.98 -22.98
C GLN A 258 -60.71 3.68 -24.23
N GLN A 259 -60.03 2.92 -25.08
CA GLN A 259 -60.08 3.04 -26.55
C GLN A 259 -59.56 1.76 -27.21
#